data_AF-A0A7S0QGV1-F1
#
_entry.id   AF-A0A7S0QGV1-F1
#
_cell.length_a   1.000
_cell.length_b   1.000
_cell.length_c   1.000
_cell.angle_alpha   90.00
_cell.angle_beta   90.00
_cell.angle_gamma   90.00
#
_symmetry.space_group_name_H-M   'P 1'
#
loop_
_entity.id
_entity.type
_entity.pdbx_description
1 polymer ?
#
loop_
_entity_poly.entity_id
_entity_poly.type
_entity_poly.pdbx_seq_one_letter_code
_entity_poly.pdbx_strand_id
1 'polypeptide(L)'
;PHSRPGGWRAGVAGPFEAFDGAGWAALHALLSRVMVRSVKADMERLGEIPPCQVITSPIVLSDPERRAYNGLICIIRRNLTLSGCGGSDVDSLLHPRNRKYALEALSNARKACCVAGQFRIEIVRAHLDELIAELERGHSLHHPACRCDGNYYHIEKGKPMRYDGRGGNCPLLRPAPGEGPAGGGGGGGG
;
A
#
# COMPACT_ATOMS: atom_id res chain seq x y z
N PRO A 1 4.84 -24.73 44.18
CA PRO A 1 5.88 -23.78 43.69
C PRO A 1 5.32 -22.65 42.80
N HIS A 2 4.52 -22.96 41.77
CA HIS A 2 4.02 -21.96 40.82
C HIS A 2 2.82 -21.12 41.32
N SER A 3 2.16 -21.54 42.41
CA SER A 3 1.08 -20.79 43.07
C SER A 3 1.56 -19.65 43.97
N ARG A 4 2.87 -19.51 44.19
CA ARG A 4 3.45 -18.40 44.96
C ARG A 4 3.55 -17.13 44.09
N PRO A 5 3.37 -15.93 44.66
CA PRO A 5 3.58 -14.68 43.92
C PRO A 5 5.00 -14.65 43.32
N GLY A 6 5.10 -14.42 42.01
CA GLY A 6 6.38 -14.40 41.27
C GLY A 6 6.94 -15.77 40.86
N GLY A 7 6.48 -16.88 41.45
CA GLY A 7 6.99 -18.24 41.18
C GLY A 7 6.71 -18.73 39.75
N TRP A 8 5.60 -18.29 39.15
CA TRP A 8 5.30 -18.55 37.73
C TRP A 8 6.27 -17.83 36.79
N ARG A 9 6.53 -16.54 37.05
CA ARG A 9 7.35 -15.70 36.17
C ARG A 9 8.81 -16.13 36.20
N ALA A 10 9.34 -16.42 37.39
CA ALA A 10 10.72 -16.87 37.56
C ALA A 10 10.94 -18.32 37.10
N GLY A 11 9.97 -19.22 37.35
CA GLY A 11 10.16 -20.65 37.12
C GLY A 11 9.68 -21.18 35.77
N VAL A 12 8.81 -20.45 35.06
CA VAL A 12 8.20 -20.93 33.81
C VAL A 12 8.18 -19.84 32.75
N ALA A 13 7.51 -18.71 32.98
CA ALA A 13 7.27 -17.73 31.91
C ALA A 13 8.55 -17.06 31.39
N GLY A 14 9.43 -16.59 32.28
CA GLY A 14 10.68 -15.96 31.89
C GLY A 14 11.60 -16.89 31.09
N PRO A 15 11.93 -18.10 31.60
CA PRO A 15 12.71 -19.07 30.86
C PRO A 15 12.06 -19.50 29.54
N PHE A 16 10.73 -19.66 29.50
CA PHE A 16 10.01 -20.04 28.29
C PHE A 16 10.01 -18.93 27.21
N GLU A 17 9.79 -17.67 27.60
CA GLU A 17 9.86 -16.51 26.69
C GLU A 17 11.29 -16.26 26.17
N ALA A 18 12.31 -16.67 26.93
CA ALA A 18 13.71 -16.66 26.52
C ALA A 18 14.12 -17.89 25.67
N PHE A 19 13.16 -18.76 25.32
CA PHE A 19 13.40 -20.01 24.58
C PHE A 19 14.38 -20.99 25.26
N ASP A 20 14.45 -20.96 26.60
CA ASP A 20 15.22 -21.92 27.39
C ASP A 20 14.45 -23.25 27.53
N GLY A 21 15.13 -24.36 27.28
CA GLY A 21 14.60 -25.71 27.42
C GLY A 21 14.13 -26.03 28.85
N ALA A 22 14.73 -25.39 29.87
CA ALA A 22 14.27 -25.52 31.26
C ALA A 22 12.84 -24.97 31.45
N GLY A 23 12.51 -23.86 30.79
CA GLY A 23 11.17 -23.27 30.79
C GLY A 23 10.14 -24.17 30.12
N TRP A 24 10.51 -24.75 28.97
CA TRP A 24 9.67 -25.73 28.29
C TRP A 24 9.42 -26.97 29.16
N ALA A 25 10.46 -27.54 29.78
CA ALA A 25 10.34 -28.72 30.62
C ALA A 25 9.47 -28.46 31.87
N ALA A 26 9.64 -27.29 32.51
CA ALA A 26 8.82 -26.88 33.65
C ALA A 26 7.35 -26.68 33.26
N LEU A 27 7.09 -26.03 32.11
CA LEU A 27 5.74 -25.85 31.57
C LEU A 27 5.11 -27.20 31.23
N HIS A 28 5.84 -28.07 30.54
CA HIS A 28 5.38 -29.40 30.16
C HIS A 28 5.05 -30.24 31.40
N ALA A 29 5.96 -30.32 32.37
CA ALA A 29 5.74 -31.07 33.61
C ALA A 29 4.53 -30.58 34.41
N LEU A 30 4.26 -29.28 34.39
CA LEU A 30 3.04 -28.72 34.98
C LEU A 30 1.81 -29.16 34.19
N LEU A 31 1.78 -28.86 32.88
CA LEU A 31 0.63 -29.15 32.02
C LEU A 31 0.28 -30.64 31.98
N SER A 32 1.27 -31.54 31.97
CA SER A 32 1.03 -32.99 32.02
C SER A 32 0.27 -33.47 33.27
N ARG A 33 0.27 -32.68 34.36
CA ARG A 33 -0.41 -33.05 35.62
C ARG A 33 -1.81 -32.45 35.74
N VAL A 34 -2.03 -31.26 35.19
CA VAL A 34 -3.30 -30.53 35.36
C VAL A 34 -4.15 -30.47 34.11
N MET A 35 -3.58 -30.71 32.93
CA MET A 35 -4.28 -30.63 31.67
C MET A 35 -4.43 -32.02 31.07
N VAL A 36 -5.67 -32.45 30.89
CA VAL A 36 -6.01 -33.53 29.97
C VAL A 36 -6.31 -32.89 28.62
N ARG A 37 -5.57 -33.27 27.59
CA ARG A 37 -5.74 -32.77 26.23
C ARG A 37 -5.95 -33.95 25.29
N SER A 38 -7.07 -33.95 24.59
CA SER A 38 -7.30 -34.84 23.45
C SER A 38 -7.06 -34.04 22.18
N VAL A 39 -6.23 -34.54 21.26
CA VAL A 39 -6.11 -33.92 19.93
C VAL A 39 -7.03 -34.62 18.94
N LYS A 40 -7.53 -33.88 17.94
CA LYS A 40 -8.36 -34.46 16.87
C LYS A 40 -7.68 -35.65 16.20
N ALA A 41 -6.34 -35.62 16.10
CA ALA A 41 -5.55 -36.72 15.60
C ALA A 41 -5.68 -38.01 16.42
N ASP A 42 -5.91 -37.93 17.74
CA ASP A 42 -6.15 -39.12 18.58
C ASP A 42 -7.51 -39.73 18.24
N MET A 43 -8.53 -38.90 18.03
CA MET A 43 -9.88 -39.36 17.65
C MET A 43 -9.94 -39.90 16.22
N GLU A 44 -9.13 -39.35 15.30
CA GLU A 44 -8.93 -39.92 13.95
C GLU A 44 -8.26 -41.30 14.02
N ARG A 45 -7.25 -41.50 14.89
CA ARG A 45 -6.59 -42.81 15.09
C ARG A 45 -7.52 -43.85 15.71
N LEU A 46 -8.40 -43.42 16.60
CA LEU A 46 -9.41 -44.27 17.23
C LEU A 46 -10.57 -44.61 16.28
N GLY A 47 -10.61 -44.01 15.07
CA GLY A 47 -11.66 -44.25 14.07
C GLY A 47 -12.98 -43.55 14.39
N GLU A 48 -12.99 -42.64 15.37
CA GLU A 48 -14.19 -41.90 15.79
C GLU A 48 -14.51 -40.73 14.85
N ILE A 49 -13.49 -40.19 14.17
CA ILE A 49 -13.61 -39.09 13.22
C ILE A 49 -13.09 -39.56 11.85
N PRO A 50 -13.90 -39.45 10.77
CA PRO A 50 -13.43 -39.72 9.42
C PRO A 50 -12.24 -38.81 9.05
N PRO A 51 -11.29 -39.30 8.23
CA PRO A 51 -10.16 -38.48 7.80
C PRO A 51 -10.64 -37.24 7.05
N CYS A 52 -10.04 -36.09 7.36
CA CYS A 52 -10.35 -34.84 6.67
C CYS A 52 -9.98 -34.95 5.19
N GLN A 53 -10.99 -34.88 4.31
CA GLN A 53 -10.78 -34.80 2.88
C GLN A 53 -10.80 -33.34 2.45
N VAL A 54 -9.67 -32.86 1.92
CA VAL A 54 -9.55 -31.50 1.40
C VAL A 54 -9.62 -31.56 -0.12
N ILE A 55 -10.73 -31.06 -0.69
CA ILE A 55 -10.92 -30.95 -2.13
C ILE A 55 -10.68 -29.49 -2.52
N THR A 56 -9.69 -29.26 -3.39
CA THR A 56 -9.41 -27.92 -3.94
C THR A 56 -9.90 -27.88 -5.37
N SER A 57 -10.91 -27.05 -5.65
CA SER A 57 -11.43 -26.84 -7.00
C SER A 57 -11.02 -25.46 -7.54
N PRO A 58 -10.49 -25.37 -8.76
CA PRO A 58 -10.27 -24.09 -9.41
C PRO A 58 -11.63 -23.50 -9.83
N ILE A 59 -11.81 -22.20 -9.58
CA ILE A 59 -13.02 -21.46 -9.97
C ILE A 59 -12.64 -20.55 -11.13
N VAL A 60 -13.46 -20.53 -12.18
CA VAL A 60 -13.29 -19.63 -13.32
C VAL A 60 -14.09 -18.36 -13.06
N LEU A 61 -13.41 -17.22 -13.06
CA LEU A 61 -14.06 -15.91 -12.95
C LEU A 61 -14.85 -15.60 -14.23
N SER A 62 -16.03 -15.02 -14.05
CA SER A 62 -16.79 -14.41 -15.14
C SER A 62 -16.03 -13.23 -15.75
N ASP A 63 -16.39 -12.83 -16.96
CA ASP A 63 -15.79 -11.67 -17.63
C ASP A 63 -15.79 -10.37 -16.81
N PRO A 64 -16.89 -9.95 -16.14
CA PRO A 64 -16.88 -8.75 -15.31
C PRO A 64 -15.96 -8.87 -14.09
N GLU A 65 -15.93 -10.03 -13.43
CA GLU A 65 -15.06 -10.28 -12.28
C GLU A 65 -13.58 -10.26 -12.69
N ARG A 66 -13.27 -10.87 -13.85
CA ARG A 66 -11.93 -10.87 -14.42
C ARG A 66 -11.45 -9.46 -14.74
N ARG A 67 -12.31 -8.62 -15.32
CA ARG A 67 -11.99 -7.21 -15.60
C ARG A 67 -11.70 -6.44 -14.32
N ALA A 68 -12.55 -6.59 -13.31
CA ALA A 68 -12.37 -5.95 -12.01
C ALA A 68 -11.06 -6.36 -11.32
N TYR A 69 -10.80 -7.67 -11.24
CA TYR A 69 -9.56 -8.21 -10.68
C TYR A 69 -8.34 -7.66 -11.43
N ASN A 70 -8.33 -7.74 -12.76
CA ASN A 70 -7.22 -7.26 -13.58
C ASN A 70 -6.98 -5.76 -13.42
N GLY A 71 -8.04 -4.94 -13.36
CA GLY A 71 -7.92 -3.50 -13.11
C GLY A 71 -7.21 -3.20 -11.79
N LEU A 72 -7.58 -3.92 -10.74
CA LEU A 72 -6.98 -3.74 -9.41
C LEU A 72 -5.51 -4.21 -9.38
N ILE A 73 -5.22 -5.35 -10.00
CA ILE A 73 -3.85 -5.86 -10.14
C ILE A 73 -2.98 -4.92 -10.98
N CYS A 74 -3.51 -4.29 -12.02
CA CYS A 74 -2.78 -3.28 -12.80
C CYS A 74 -2.36 -2.09 -11.94
N ILE A 75 -3.23 -1.60 -11.05
CA ILE A 75 -2.89 -0.50 -10.12
C ILE A 75 -1.79 -0.93 -9.15
N ILE A 76 -1.91 -2.11 -8.55
CA ILE A 76 -0.90 -2.64 -7.63
C ILE A 76 0.44 -2.80 -8.34
N ARG A 77 0.45 -3.43 -9.52
CA ARG A 77 1.66 -3.60 -10.34
C ARG A 77 2.30 -2.27 -10.67
N ARG A 78 1.49 -1.28 -11.10
CA ARG A 78 1.97 0.07 -11.41
C ARG A 78 2.62 0.74 -10.20
N ASN A 79 2.03 0.63 -9.01
CA ASN A 79 2.66 1.14 -7.80
C ASN A 79 4.02 0.44 -7.57
N LEU A 80 4.04 -0.89 -7.59
CA LEU A 80 5.27 -1.65 -7.35
C LEU A 80 6.38 -1.36 -8.35
N THR A 81 6.05 -1.09 -9.62
CA THR A 81 7.05 -0.80 -10.65
C THR A 81 7.46 0.67 -10.69
N LEU A 82 6.54 1.61 -10.48
CA LEU A 82 6.83 3.04 -10.65
C LEU A 82 7.33 3.72 -9.39
N SER A 83 7.01 3.21 -8.19
CA SER A 83 7.40 3.88 -6.95
C SER A 83 8.91 3.96 -6.74
N GLY A 84 9.70 3.06 -7.36
CA GLY A 84 11.17 3.09 -7.28
C GLY A 84 11.86 3.96 -8.34
N CYS A 85 11.14 4.48 -9.34
CA CYS A 85 11.75 5.23 -10.44
C CYS A 85 12.19 6.64 -10.05
N GLY A 86 11.74 7.18 -8.92
CA GLY A 86 11.99 8.56 -8.48
C GLY A 86 13.04 8.73 -7.37
N GLY A 87 13.75 7.67 -6.98
CA GLY A 87 14.72 7.70 -5.88
C GLY A 87 14.12 7.73 -4.47
N SER A 88 12.80 7.93 -4.33
CA SER A 88 12.08 7.85 -3.06
C SER A 88 11.02 6.76 -3.09
N ASP A 89 11.18 5.70 -2.31
CA ASP A 89 10.21 4.61 -2.20
C ASP A 89 9.05 4.90 -1.25
N VAL A 90 8.86 6.16 -0.85
CA VAL A 90 7.91 6.56 0.21
C VAL A 90 6.47 6.22 -0.17
N ASP A 91 6.14 6.20 -1.46
CA ASP A 91 4.81 5.88 -2.00
C ASP A 91 4.65 4.40 -2.38
N SER A 92 5.70 3.59 -2.25
CA SER A 92 5.65 2.16 -2.55
C SER A 92 4.76 1.44 -1.54
N LEU A 93 3.91 0.52 -2.01
CA LEU A 93 3.16 -0.39 -1.14
C LEU A 93 4.08 -1.30 -0.31
N LEU A 94 5.35 -1.47 -0.73
CA LEU A 94 6.35 -2.22 0.04
C LEU A 94 6.98 -1.39 1.17
N HIS A 95 6.77 -0.08 1.18
CA HIS A 95 7.31 0.79 2.21
C HIS A 95 6.61 0.52 3.56
N PRO A 96 7.34 0.40 4.69
CA PRO A 96 6.73 0.09 5.99
C PRO A 96 5.62 1.06 6.42
N ARG A 97 5.74 2.35 6.06
CA ARG A 97 4.71 3.37 6.33
C ARG A 97 3.38 3.10 5.61
N ASN A 98 3.42 2.38 4.49
CA ASN A 98 2.26 2.09 3.65
C ASN A 98 1.66 0.71 3.91
N ARG A 99 2.08 0.02 4.99
CA ARG A 99 1.56 -1.30 5.36
C ARG A 99 0.04 -1.36 5.40
N LYS A 100 -0.62 -0.30 5.90
CA LYS A 100 -2.09 -0.19 5.88
C LYS A 100 -2.64 -0.31 4.46
N TYR A 101 -2.12 0.49 3.53
CA TYR A 101 -2.54 0.50 2.13
C TYR A 101 -2.19 -0.80 1.40
N ALA A 102 -1.05 -1.42 1.73
CA ALA A 102 -0.65 -2.72 1.20
C ALA A 102 -1.63 -3.84 1.61
N LEU A 103 -2.02 -3.86 2.89
CA LEU A 103 -3.01 -4.81 3.39
C LEU A 103 -4.39 -4.56 2.79
N GLU A 104 -4.77 -3.31 2.59
CA GLU A 104 -6.03 -2.94 1.94
C GLU A 104 -6.05 -3.36 0.46
N ALA A 105 -4.98 -3.09 -0.28
CA ALA A 105 -4.83 -3.52 -1.67
C ALA A 105 -4.92 -5.05 -1.81
N LEU A 106 -4.27 -5.80 -0.92
CA LEU A 106 -4.36 -7.26 -0.89
C LEU A 106 -5.76 -7.75 -0.51
N SER A 107 -6.40 -7.11 0.46
CA SER A 107 -7.78 -7.44 0.85
C SER A 107 -8.75 -7.22 -0.31
N ASN A 108 -8.61 -6.11 -1.03
CA ASN A 108 -9.44 -5.79 -2.18
C ASN A 108 -9.19 -6.76 -3.36
N ALA A 109 -7.93 -7.17 -3.59
CA ALA A 109 -7.63 -8.22 -4.57
C ALA A 109 -8.32 -9.55 -4.24
N ARG A 110 -8.31 -9.95 -2.96
CA ARG A 110 -9.03 -11.16 -2.50
C ARG A 110 -10.53 -11.01 -2.66
N LYS A 111 -11.10 -9.85 -2.32
CA LYS A 111 -12.53 -9.57 -2.50
C LYS A 111 -12.93 -9.63 -3.97
N ALA A 112 -12.09 -9.13 -4.88
CA ALA A 112 -12.35 -9.22 -6.32
C ALA A 112 -12.43 -10.67 -6.84
N CYS A 113 -11.88 -11.65 -6.12
CA CYS A 113 -12.00 -13.08 -6.45
C CYS A 113 -13.27 -13.74 -5.88
N CYS A 114 -13.90 -13.16 -4.85
CA CYS A 114 -14.97 -13.82 -4.08
C CYS A 114 -16.31 -13.07 -4.11
N VAL A 115 -16.30 -11.78 -4.42
CA VAL A 115 -17.48 -10.92 -4.42
C VAL A 115 -17.61 -10.37 -5.83
N ALA A 116 -18.78 -10.60 -6.45
CA ALA A 116 -19.17 -10.04 -7.75
C ALA A 116 -19.41 -8.51 -7.68
N GLY A 117 -18.56 -7.79 -6.95
CA GLY A 117 -18.55 -6.34 -6.92
C GLY A 117 -18.03 -5.82 -8.25
N GLN A 118 -18.84 -5.01 -8.93
CA GLN A 118 -18.37 -4.28 -10.09
C GLN A 118 -17.42 -3.16 -9.63
N PHE A 119 -16.13 -3.46 -9.60
CA PHE A 119 -15.11 -2.42 -9.45
C PHE A 119 -14.99 -1.71 -10.80
N ARG A 120 -15.65 -0.54 -10.93
CA ARG A 120 -15.44 0.35 -12.09
C ARG A 120 -14.09 1.03 -11.95
N ILE A 121 -13.03 0.29 -12.26
CA ILE A 121 -11.67 0.80 -12.38
C ILE A 121 -11.49 1.22 -13.84
N GLU A 122 -12.21 2.26 -14.24
CA GLU A 122 -12.05 2.87 -15.55
C GLU A 122 -11.20 4.12 -15.37
N ILE A 123 -10.17 4.27 -16.22
CA ILE A 123 -9.48 5.55 -16.32
C ILE A 123 -10.49 6.50 -16.95
N VAL A 124 -11.06 7.37 -16.12
CA VAL A 124 -11.97 8.42 -16.59
C VAL A 124 -11.17 9.29 -17.55
N ARG A 125 -11.60 9.34 -18.81
CA ARG A 125 -10.88 10.05 -19.87
C ARG A 125 -10.64 11.52 -19.53
N ALA A 126 -11.61 12.16 -18.87
CA ALA A 126 -11.44 13.52 -18.36
C ALA A 126 -10.25 13.68 -17.40
N HIS A 127 -10.00 12.71 -16.52
CA HIS A 127 -8.83 12.76 -15.62
C HIS A 127 -7.51 12.49 -16.35
N LEU A 128 -7.55 11.66 -17.41
CA LEU A 128 -6.39 11.44 -18.27
C LEU A 128 -6.09 12.70 -19.09
N ASP A 129 -7.10 13.34 -19.66
CA ASP A 129 -6.98 14.57 -20.44
C ASP A 129 -6.49 15.72 -19.55
N GLU A 130 -6.98 15.82 -18.30
CA GLU A 130 -6.47 16.77 -17.31
C GLU A 130 -5.00 16.51 -16.96
N LEU A 131 -4.62 15.25 -16.72
CA LEU A 131 -3.24 14.86 -16.45
C LEU A 131 -2.32 15.15 -17.65
N ILE A 132 -2.77 14.84 -18.87
CA ILE A 132 -2.02 15.14 -20.11
C ILE A 132 -1.87 16.65 -20.24
N ALA A 133 -2.94 17.42 -20.07
CA ALA A 133 -2.88 18.88 -20.12
C ALA A 133 -1.92 19.45 -19.06
N GLU A 134 -1.88 18.87 -17.86
CA GLU A 134 -0.96 19.30 -16.80
C GLU A 134 0.50 18.92 -17.09
N LEU A 135 0.73 17.74 -17.67
CA LEU A 135 2.06 17.32 -18.15
C LEU A 135 2.53 18.17 -19.34
N GLU A 136 1.62 18.54 -20.24
CA GLU A 136 1.88 19.45 -21.35
C GLU A 136 2.17 20.87 -20.86
N ARG A 137 1.40 21.38 -19.87
CA ARG A 137 1.68 22.65 -19.18
C ARG A 137 2.99 22.62 -18.40
N GLY A 138 3.39 21.45 -17.91
CA GLY A 138 4.65 21.23 -17.23
C GLY A 138 5.89 21.37 -18.13
N HIS A 139 5.73 21.40 -19.46
CA HIS A 139 6.80 21.55 -20.45
C HIS A 139 7.93 20.52 -20.36
N SER A 140 7.68 19.29 -20.83
CA SER A 140 8.78 18.36 -21.12
C SER A 140 8.58 17.42 -22.31
N LEU A 141 7.50 17.52 -23.12
CA LEU A 141 7.30 16.48 -24.16
C LEU A 141 7.37 16.91 -25.64
N HIS A 142 6.87 18.05 -26.11
CA HIS A 142 6.77 18.18 -27.59
C HIS A 142 6.90 19.56 -28.27
N HIS A 143 7.39 20.64 -27.63
CA HIS A 143 7.60 21.88 -28.38
C HIS A 143 9.07 22.05 -28.86
N PRO A 144 9.38 21.93 -30.16
CA PRO A 144 10.76 21.98 -30.68
C PRO A 144 11.47 23.33 -30.45
N ALA A 145 10.73 24.39 -30.11
CA ALA A 145 11.28 25.69 -29.72
C ALA A 145 11.48 25.88 -28.20
N CYS A 146 11.12 24.89 -27.36
CA CYS A 146 11.27 24.98 -25.91
C CYS A 146 12.68 24.51 -25.49
N ARG A 147 13.47 25.40 -24.88
CA ARG A 147 14.83 25.12 -24.36
C ARG A 147 14.91 25.27 -22.82
N CYS A 148 13.82 25.13 -22.08
CA CYS A 148 13.88 25.22 -20.61
C CYS A 148 14.34 23.89 -20.01
N ASP A 149 15.24 23.96 -19.02
CA ASP A 149 15.82 22.78 -18.33
C ASP A 149 14.83 22.02 -17.41
N GLY A 150 13.52 22.27 -17.52
CA GLY A 150 12.48 21.44 -16.91
C GLY A 150 12.69 21.15 -15.42
N ASN A 151 12.86 22.18 -14.58
CA ASN A 151 13.06 21.94 -13.15
C ASN A 151 11.73 21.69 -12.43
N TYR A 152 11.43 20.41 -12.23
CA TYR A 152 10.41 19.92 -11.31
C TYR A 152 10.98 19.71 -9.90
N TYR A 153 10.08 19.67 -8.91
CA TYR A 153 10.34 19.66 -7.47
C TYR A 153 11.27 18.52 -7.00
N HIS A 154 12.16 18.84 -6.04
CA HIS A 154 12.97 17.85 -5.32
C HIS A 154 12.11 17.12 -4.26
N ILE A 155 11.76 15.86 -4.54
CA ILE A 155 10.90 15.01 -3.70
C ILE A 155 11.48 14.81 -2.28
N GLU A 156 12.81 14.82 -2.13
CA GLU A 156 13.49 14.58 -0.84
C GLU A 156 13.55 15.79 0.10
N LYS A 157 13.44 17.02 -0.41
CA LYS A 157 13.75 18.24 0.37
C LYS A 157 12.53 19.07 0.79
N GLY A 158 11.32 18.69 0.36
CA GLY A 158 10.07 19.33 0.79
C GLY A 158 10.03 20.85 0.58
N LYS A 159 10.77 21.39 -0.39
CA LYS A 159 10.79 22.83 -0.72
C LYS A 159 10.36 23.05 -2.18
N PRO A 160 9.44 23.99 -2.45
CA PRO A 160 9.17 24.45 -3.80
C PRO A 160 10.40 25.15 -4.37
N MET A 161 10.74 24.88 -5.64
CA MET A 161 11.50 25.87 -6.41
C MET A 161 10.51 27.01 -6.70
N ARG A 162 10.82 28.24 -6.27
CA ARG A 162 9.90 29.37 -6.38
C ARG A 162 9.58 29.64 -7.85
N TYR A 163 8.29 29.72 -8.11
CA TYR A 163 7.68 30.03 -9.39
C TYR A 163 7.01 31.40 -9.28
N ASP A 164 7.77 32.44 -9.58
CA ASP A 164 7.30 33.82 -9.73
C ASP A 164 6.94 34.08 -11.20
N GLY A 165 5.85 33.46 -11.64
CA GLY A 165 5.21 33.71 -12.95
C GLY A 165 5.01 32.45 -13.80
N ARG A 166 3.88 32.40 -14.53
CA ARG A 166 3.61 31.38 -15.57
C ARG A 166 4.84 31.23 -16.47
N GLY A 167 5.40 30.03 -16.44
CA GLY A 167 6.61 29.61 -17.11
C GLY A 167 7.86 30.21 -16.50
N GLY A 168 8.57 29.44 -15.68
CA GLY A 168 9.96 29.76 -15.37
C GLY A 168 10.73 29.99 -16.67
N ASN A 169 11.13 31.23 -16.94
CA ASN A 169 11.88 31.72 -18.12
C ASN A 169 11.59 31.07 -19.50
N CYS A 170 10.44 30.42 -19.68
CA CYS A 170 10.09 29.73 -20.91
C CYS A 170 9.59 30.79 -21.90
N PRO A 171 10.25 31.00 -23.05
CA PRO A 171 9.86 32.02 -24.02
C PRO A 171 8.42 31.87 -24.54
N LEU A 172 7.85 30.67 -24.45
CA LEU A 172 6.51 30.32 -24.91
C LEU A 172 5.39 30.61 -23.90
N LEU A 173 5.73 30.88 -22.63
CA LEU A 173 4.78 31.22 -21.57
C LEU A 173 4.77 32.72 -21.25
N ARG A 174 5.57 33.51 -21.98
CA ARG A 174 5.44 34.97 -21.97
C ARG A 174 4.10 35.34 -22.63
N PRO A 175 3.26 36.18 -21.99
CA PRO A 175 2.10 36.73 -22.67
C PRO A 175 2.54 37.46 -23.93
N ALA A 176 1.77 37.34 -25.01
CA ALA A 176 2.01 38.09 -26.24
C ALA A 176 2.08 39.60 -25.90
N PRO A 177 2.91 40.39 -26.61
CA PRO A 177 3.00 41.83 -26.36
C PRO A 177 1.62 42.48 -26.59
N GLY A 178 0.88 42.72 -25.50
CA GLY A 178 -0.47 43.27 -25.54
C GLY A 178 -1.42 42.80 -24.42
N GLU A 179 -1.17 41.63 -23.80
CA GLU A 179 -2.04 41.12 -22.73
C GLU A 179 -1.43 41.39 -21.34
N GLY A 180 -1.61 42.62 -20.86
CA GLY A 180 -1.32 42.99 -19.47
C GLY A 180 -2.36 42.44 -18.49
N PRO A 181 -1.98 42.16 -17.23
CA PRO A 181 -2.94 41.69 -16.22
C PRO A 181 -3.95 42.80 -15.91
N ALA A 182 -5.25 42.47 -16.01
CA ALA A 182 -6.32 43.33 -15.52
C ALA A 182 -6.10 43.64 -14.02
N GLY A 183 -6.13 44.94 -13.70
CA GLY A 183 -5.67 45.47 -12.42
C GLY A 183 -6.49 45.00 -11.22
N GLY A 184 -5.77 44.57 -10.18
CA GLY A 184 -6.29 44.49 -8.81
C GLY A 184 -5.88 45.75 -8.06
N GLY A 185 -6.80 46.70 -7.94
CA GLY A 185 -6.63 47.89 -7.10
C GLY A 185 -6.63 47.51 -5.62
N GLY A 186 -5.47 47.59 -4.98
CA GLY A 186 -5.34 47.61 -3.52
C GLY A 186 -5.03 49.02 -3.07
N GLY A 187 -6.07 49.76 -2.65
CA GLY A 187 -5.92 51.04 -1.99
C GLY A 187 -5.31 50.87 -0.60
N GLY A 188 -4.27 51.64 -0.31
CA GLY A 188 -3.75 51.86 1.03
C GLY A 188 -4.14 53.26 1.52
N GLY A 189 -4.45 53.38 2.81
CA GLY A 189 -4.49 54.67 3.49
C GLY A 189 -5.19 54.63 4.84
N GLY A 190 -4.44 54.94 5.91
CA GLY A 190 -4.95 55.42 7.19
C GLY A 190 -4.97 54.40 8.31
#